data_AF-A0A0D5YAY4-F1
#
_entry.id   AF-A0A0D5YAY4-F1
#
_cell.length_a   1.000
_cell.length_b   1.000
_cell.length_c   1.000
_cell.angle_alpha   90.00
_cell.angle_beta   90.00
_cell.angle_gamma   90.00
#
_symmetry.space_group_name_H-M   'P 1'
#
loop_
_entity.id
_entity.type
_entity.pdbx_description
1 polymer ?
#
loop_
_entity_poly.entity_id
_entity_poly.type
_entity_poly.pdbx_seq_one_letter_code
_entity_poly.pdbx_strand_id
1 'polypeptide(L)' 'ELFRKWRSRLTMAGFSQSPLSGYVNSVIGNLLKCYSGHYTLVEKDGALLMGWKDRDLMSASAWH' A
#
# COMPACT_ATOMS: atom_id res chain seq x y z
N GLU A 1 -9.18 -0.43 -9.42
CA GLU A 1 -10.01 -1.64 -9.18
C GLU A 1 -9.26 -2.91 -8.72
N LEU A 2 -7.92 -2.95 -8.66
CA LEU A 2 -7.23 -4.24 -8.42
C LEU A 2 -7.25 -4.73 -6.96
N PHE A 3 -7.01 -3.86 -5.97
CA PHE A 3 -6.73 -4.32 -4.60
C PHE A 3 -7.89 -5.07 -3.94
N ARG A 4 -9.13 -4.60 -4.10
CA ARG A 4 -10.32 -5.24 -3.50
C ARG A 4 -10.54 -6.68 -4.00
N LYS A 5 -10.23 -6.96 -5.27
CA LYS A 5 -10.33 -8.32 -5.84
C LYS A 5 -9.26 -9.25 -5.26
N TRP A 6 -8.03 -8.77 -5.12
CA TRP A 6 -6.94 -9.54 -4.52
C TRP A 6 -7.18 -9.82 -3.04
N ARG A 7 -7.65 -8.82 -2.28
CA ARG A 7 -8.06 -9.00 -0.89
C ARG A 7 -9.09 -10.13 -0.75
N SER A 8 -10.14 -10.11 -1.55
CA SER A 8 -11.16 -11.17 -1.49
C SER A 8 -10.57 -12.56 -1.78
N ARG A 9 -9.67 -12.68 -2.77
CA ARG A 9 -9.01 -13.96 -3.09
C ARG A 9 -8.12 -14.46 -1.96
N LEU A 10 -7.35 -13.57 -1.33
CA LEU A 10 -6.45 -13.93 -0.23
C LEU A 10 -7.23 -14.31 1.04
N THR A 11 -8.29 -13.56 1.37
CA THR A 11 -9.17 -13.90 2.49
C THR A 11 -9.89 -15.23 2.26
N MET A 12 -10.36 -15.53 1.05
CA MET A 12 -10.98 -16.83 0.73
C MET A 12 -9.98 -18.00 0.82
N ALA A 13 -8.70 -17.75 0.60
CA ALA A 13 -7.65 -18.75 0.79
C ALA A 13 -7.24 -18.92 2.28
N GLY A 14 -7.88 -18.21 3.20
CA GLY A 14 -7.62 -18.31 4.65
C GLY A 14 -6.54 -17.35 5.17
N PHE A 15 -5.98 -16.48 4.31
CA PHE A 15 -4.99 -15.50 4.75
C PHE A 15 -5.66 -14.33 5.48
N SER A 16 -5.03 -13.89 6.56
CA SER A 16 -5.45 -12.72 7.33
C SER A 16 -4.57 -11.52 7.00
N GLN A 17 -5.20 -10.36 6.82
CA GLN A 17 -4.47 -9.14 6.46
C GLN A 17 -3.72 -8.60 7.68
N SER A 18 -2.43 -8.34 7.51
CA SER A 18 -1.57 -7.79 8.55
C SER A 18 -1.41 -6.27 8.36
N PRO A 19 -1.57 -5.46 9.43
CA PRO A 19 -1.31 -4.03 9.33
C PRO A 19 0.16 -3.78 9.04
N LEU A 20 0.44 -2.87 8.11
CA LEU A 20 1.80 -2.39 7.85
C LEU A 20 2.19 -1.42 8.97
N SER A 21 3.43 -1.51 9.45
CA SER A 21 3.91 -0.63 10.51
C SER A 21 3.90 0.82 10.05
N GLY A 22 3.19 1.70 10.77
CA GLY A 22 3.12 3.14 10.45
C GLY A 22 4.49 3.81 10.41
N TYR A 23 5.47 3.30 11.18
CA TYR A 23 6.86 3.74 11.10
C TYR A 23 7.48 3.44 9.73
N VAL A 24 7.30 2.21 9.23
CA VAL A 24 7.78 1.81 7.91
C VAL A 24 7.12 2.66 6.81
N ASN A 25 5.82 2.93 6.94
CA ASN A 25 5.10 3.80 6.00
C ASN A 25 5.69 5.21 5.96
N SER A 26 6.05 5.78 7.11
CA SER A 26 6.70 7.09 7.20
C SER A 26 8.09 7.09 6.54
N VAL A 27 8.90 6.05 6.79
CA VAL A 27 10.23 5.91 6.18
C VAL A 27 10.13 5.81 4.66
N ILE A 28 9.22 4.99 4.13
CA ILE A 28 8.98 4.86 2.68
C ILE A 28 8.55 6.20 2.11
N GLY A 29 7.62 6.91 2.77
CA GLY A 29 7.15 8.21 2.32
C GLY A 29 8.27 9.26 2.26
N ASN A 30 9.14 9.29 3.27
CA ASN A 30 10.29 10.20 3.29
C ASN A 30 11.30 9.86 2.20
N LEU A 31 11.61 8.57 2.01
CA LEU A 31 12.52 8.13 0.95
C LEU A 31 12.00 8.51 -0.44
N LEU A 32 10.72 8.30 -0.72
CA LEU A 32 10.10 8.66 -2.00
C LEU A 32 10.16 10.17 -2.26
N LYS A 33 9.96 11.00 -1.23
CA LYS A 33 10.10 12.46 -1.32
C LYS A 33 11.53 12.89 -1.67
N CYS A 34 12.55 12.15 -1.22
CA CYS A 34 13.94 12.41 -1.60
C CYS A 34 14.19 12.19 -3.10
N TYR A 35 13.44 11.29 -3.76
CA TYR A 35 13.53 11.09 -5.20
C TYR A 35 12.71 12.13 -5.99
N SER A 36 11.46 12.38 -5.57
CA SER A 36 10.58 13.36 -6.20
C SER A 36 9.38 13.67 -5.32
N GLY A 37 9.03 14.96 -5.20
CA GLY A 37 7.83 15.40 -4.48
C GLY A 37 6.51 14.99 -5.13
N HIS A 38 6.54 14.36 -6.32
CA HIS A 38 5.35 13.87 -7.01
C HIS A 38 4.91 12.47 -6.56
N TYR A 39 5.73 11.76 -5.77
CA TYR A 39 5.30 10.49 -5.19
C TYR A 39 4.31 10.73 -4.06
N THR A 40 3.23 9.98 -4.09
CA THR A 40 2.22 9.95 -3.03
C THR A 40 2.19 8.56 -2.39
N LEU A 41 1.95 8.53 -1.08
CA LEU A 41 1.84 7.29 -0.32
C LEU A 41 0.63 7.40 0.59
N VAL A 42 -0.34 6.50 0.39
CA VAL A 42 -1.60 6.50 1.12
C VAL A 42 -1.86 5.11 1.66
N GLU A 43 -2.17 5.00 2.95
CA GLU A 43 -2.67 3.76 3.51
C GLU A 43 -4.19 3.69 3.34
N LYS A 44 -4.68 2.62 2.72
CA LYS A 44 -6.11 2.40 2.49
C LYS A 44 -6.42 0.92 2.57
N ASP A 45 -7.51 0.58 3.26
CA ASP A 45 -7.99 -0.81 3.35
C ASP A 45 -6.90 -1.78 3.88
N GLY A 46 -5.99 -1.32 4.76
CA GLY A 46 -4.87 -2.10 5.30
C GLY A 46 -3.74 -2.38 4.30
N ALA A 47 -3.70 -1.65 3.18
CA ALA A 47 -2.67 -1.73 2.17
C ALA A 47 -2.07 -0.35 1.88
N LEU A 48 -0.81 -0.35 1.50
CA LEU A 48 -0.08 0.83 1.06
C LEU A 48 -0.34 1.04 -0.43
N LEU A 49 -0.90 2.18 -0.79
CA LEU A 49 -1.04 2.64 -2.16
C LEU A 49 0.07 3.65 -2.45
N MET A 50 0.92 3.32 -3.41
CA MET A 50 1.91 4.24 -3.93
C MET A 50 1.41 4.83 -5.24
N GLY A 51 1.35 6.15 -5.30
CA GLY A 51 0.94 6.91 -6.47
C GLY A 51 2.05 7.82 -7.00
N TRP A 52 1.86 8.28 -8.22
CA TRP A 52 2.63 9.34 -8.85
C TRP A 52 1.67 10.40 -9.38
N LYS A 53 1.79 11.62 -8.86
CA LYS A 53 0.81 12.70 -9.05
C LYS A 53 -0.59 12.19 -8.65
N ASP A 54 -1.55 12.29 -9.56
CA ASP A 54 -2.95 11.90 -9.32
C ASP A 54 -3.26 10.44 -9.68
N ARG A 55 -2.22 9.61 -9.93
CA ARG A 55 -2.41 8.23 -10.38
C ARG A 55 -1.79 7.23 -9.42
N ASP A 56 -2.63 6.31 -8.93
CA ASP A 56 -2.17 5.13 -8.19
C ASP A 56 -1.37 4.20 -9.13
N LEU A 57 -0.15 3.86 -8.75
CA LEU A 57 0.74 3.00 -9.52
C LEU A 57 0.79 1.58 -8.95
N MET A 58 0.96 1.46 -7.64
CA MET A 58 1.20 0.17 -6.98
C MET A 58 0.42 0.06 -5.67
N SER A 59 0.02 -1.16 -5.33
CA SER A 59 -0.57 -1.50 -4.03
C SER A 59 0.28 -2.58 -3.36
N ALA A 60 0.71 -2.36 -2.13
CA ALA A 60 1.42 -3.33 -1.30
C ALA A 60 0.57 -3.69 -0.08
N SER A 61 0.53 -4.97 0.27
CA SER A 61 -0.26 -5.50 1.39
C SER A 61 0.45 -6.68 2.01
N ALA A 62 0.35 -6.82 3.33
CA ALA A 62 0.92 -7.93 4.08
C ALA A 62 -0.17 -8.90 4.53
N TRP A 63 0.15 -10.19 4.54
CA TRP A 63 -0.77 -11.29 4.84
C TRP A 63 -0.04 -12.35 5.66
N HIS A 64 -0.71 -12.97 6.63
CA HIS A 64 -0.22 -14.08 7.44
C HIS A 64 -1.24 -15.22 7.52
#